data_AF-A0A127LA59-F1
#
_entry.id   AF-A0A127LA59-F1
#
_cell.length_a   1.000
_cell.length_b   1.000
_cell.length_c   1.000
_cell.angle_alpha   90.00
_cell.angle_beta   90.00
_cell.angle_gamma   90.00
#
_symmetry.space_group_name_H-M   'P 1'
#
loop_
_entity.id
_entity.type
_entity.pdbx_description
1 polymer ?
#
loop_
_entity_poly.entity_id
_entity_poly.type
_entity_poly.pdbx_seq_one_letter_code
_entity_poly.pdbx_strand_id
1 'polypeptide(L)'
;NFYHDIMFFLVIITVFVFWMLFRVIYLFDEKKNKNPATVIHGATIEIIWTTIPALILLVVAIPSFALLYSMDEVIDPIITVKVIGSQWYWSYEYSDNLEFSDEPLIFDSYMVQEDDLEIGQLRVLEVDNRVVVPTNSHI
;
A
#
# COMPACT_ATOMS: atom_id res chain seq x y z
N ASN A 1 8.92 -5.98 0.23
CA ASN A 1 10.18 -5.30 -0.13
C ASN A 1 9.97 -4.09 -1.03
N PHE A 2 9.26 -4.19 -2.17
CA PHE A 2 9.06 -3.06 -3.08
C PHE A 2 8.53 -1.76 -2.45
N TYR A 3 7.48 -1.82 -1.63
CA TYR A 3 6.96 -0.64 -0.94
C TYR A 3 7.95 -0.05 0.09
N HIS A 4 8.82 -0.89 0.66
CA HIS A 4 9.91 -0.43 1.52
C HIS A 4 10.97 0.31 0.71
N ASP A 5 11.27 -0.18 -0.51
CA ASP A 5 12.21 0.46 -1.42
C ASP A 5 11.70 1.83 -1.90
N ILE A 6 10.40 1.97 -2.18
CA ILE A 6 9.77 3.29 -2.45
C ILE A 6 9.96 4.22 -1.25
N MET A 7 9.71 3.71 -0.04
CA MET A 7 9.85 4.50 1.18
C MET A 7 11.28 5.00 1.41
N PHE A 8 12.28 4.18 1.08
CA PHE A 8 13.69 4.59 1.12
C PHE A 8 13.97 5.82 0.23
N PHE A 9 13.50 5.82 -1.03
CA PHE A 9 13.65 6.97 -1.93
C PHE A 9 12.96 8.23 -1.39
N LEU A 10 11.73 8.08 -0.89
CA LEU A 10 10.98 9.20 -0.32
C LEU A 10 11.70 9.82 0.89
N VAL A 11 12.19 9.00 1.82
CA VAL A 11 12.93 9.48 3.00
C VAL A 11 14.18 10.24 2.59
N ILE A 12 14.95 9.75 1.61
CA ILE A 12 16.14 10.46 1.11
C ILE A 12 15.78 11.84 0.54
N ILE A 13 14.74 11.91 -0.31
CA ILE A 13 14.30 13.17 -0.91
C ILE A 13 13.85 14.13 0.19
N THR A 14 13.07 13.66 1.15
CA THR A 14 12.59 14.47 2.28
C THR A 14 13.75 15.01 3.12
N VAL A 15 14.70 14.17 3.50
CA VAL A 15 15.89 14.59 4.27
C VAL A 15 16.73 15.61 3.48
N PHE A 16 16.92 15.40 2.18
CA PHE A 16 17.64 16.33 1.31
C PHE A 16 16.97 17.71 1.24
N VAL A 17 15.65 17.75 1.06
CA VAL A 17 14.88 19.01 1.04
C VAL A 17 14.95 19.72 2.40
N PHE A 18 14.76 18.99 3.50
CA PHE A 18 14.87 19.57 4.85
C PHE A 18 16.26 20.12 5.12
N TRP A 19 17.32 19.40 4.72
CA TRP A 19 18.68 19.87 4.85
C TRP A 19 18.92 21.14 4.04
N MET A 20 18.41 21.21 2.79
CA MET A 20 18.52 22.40 1.95
C MET A 20 17.80 23.60 2.58
N LEU A 21 16.56 23.42 3.05
CA LEU A 21 15.80 24.47 3.73
C LEU A 21 16.51 24.97 4.99
N PHE A 22 17.01 24.06 5.83
CA PHE A 22 17.77 24.42 7.02
C PHE A 22 19.04 25.21 6.67
N ARG A 23 19.76 24.79 5.62
CA ARG A 23 20.94 25.49 5.11
C ARG A 23 20.60 26.90 4.62
N VAL A 24 19.49 27.07 3.91
CA VAL A 24 19.03 28.38 3.44
C VAL A 24 18.76 29.30 4.63
N ILE A 25 17.99 28.85 5.61
CA ILE A 25 17.67 29.63 6.81
C ILE A 25 18.94 29.99 7.59
N TYR A 26 19.86 29.05 7.76
CA TYR A 26 21.06 29.28 8.56
C TYR A 26 22.09 30.21 7.90
N LEU A 27 22.23 30.17 6.57
CA LEU A 27 23.25 30.91 5.83
C LEU A 27 22.76 32.26 5.30
N PHE A 28 21.47 32.37 4.94
CA PHE A 28 20.89 33.55 4.31
C PHE A 28 20.04 34.38 5.30
N ASP A 29 20.27 34.23 6.60
CA ASP A 29 19.72 35.12 7.62
C ASP A 29 20.22 36.56 7.42
N GLU A 30 19.38 37.56 7.72
CA GLU A 30 19.66 38.98 7.50
C GLU A 30 20.96 39.43 8.21
N LYS A 31 21.25 38.84 9.38
CA LYS A 31 22.46 39.14 10.15
C LYS A 31 23.73 38.69 9.44
N LYS A 32 23.67 37.58 8.68
CA LYS A 32 24.82 36.95 8.02
C LYS A 32 24.95 37.36 6.55
N ASN A 33 23.83 37.56 5.85
CA ASN A 33 23.81 37.96 4.45
C ASN A 33 22.96 39.22 4.23
N LYS A 34 23.58 40.39 4.45
CA LYS A 34 22.91 41.69 4.40
C LYS A 34 22.54 42.16 2.99
N ASN A 35 23.28 41.72 1.98
CA ASN A 35 23.09 42.12 0.59
C ASN A 35 22.59 40.92 -0.21
N PRO A 36 21.31 40.90 -0.64
CA PRO A 36 20.77 39.78 -1.40
C PRO A 36 21.39 39.70 -2.81
N ALA A 37 21.55 38.48 -3.31
CA ALA A 37 21.95 38.27 -4.70
C ALA A 37 20.79 38.65 -5.65
N THR A 38 21.12 39.23 -6.81
CA THR A 38 20.13 39.68 -7.81
C THR A 38 19.96 38.70 -8.97
N VAL A 39 20.29 37.42 -8.77
CA VAL A 39 20.14 36.39 -9.81
C VAL A 39 18.66 36.04 -9.95
N ILE A 40 18.13 36.16 -11.16
CA ILE A 40 16.69 36.02 -11.44
C ILE A 40 16.39 34.75 -12.24
N HIS A 41 17.37 34.23 -13.00
CA HIS A 41 17.19 33.09 -13.88
C HIS A 41 18.38 32.15 -13.88
N GLY A 42 18.11 30.84 -14.01
CA GLY A 42 19.11 29.80 -14.08
C GLY A 42 18.64 28.57 -14.87
N ALA A 43 18.51 28.69 -16.19
CA ALA A 43 18.08 27.57 -17.06
C ALA A 43 18.83 26.25 -16.79
N THR A 44 20.14 26.30 -16.52
CA THR A 44 20.93 25.08 -16.28
C THR A 44 20.48 24.35 -15.00
N ILE A 45 20.18 25.06 -13.92
CA ILE A 45 19.70 24.42 -12.68
C ILE A 45 18.26 23.92 -12.83
N GLU A 46 17.45 24.64 -13.61
CA GLU A 46 16.09 24.24 -13.97
C GLU A 46 16.06 22.90 -14.70
N ILE A 47 16.96 22.70 -15.66
CA ILE A 47 17.08 21.42 -16.37
C ILE A 47 17.49 20.30 -15.39
N ILE A 48 18.49 20.55 -14.55
CA ILE A 48 19.00 19.55 -13.59
C ILE A 48 17.91 19.09 -12.62
N TRP A 49 17.20 20.02 -11.97
CA TRP A 49 16.18 19.66 -10.99
C TRP A 49 14.90 19.10 -11.63
N THR A 50 14.73 19.20 -12.95
CA THR A 50 13.58 18.62 -13.66
C THR A 50 13.91 17.21 -14.12
N THR A 51 15.13 16.99 -14.63
CA THR A 51 15.58 15.69 -15.12
C THR A 51 15.83 14.70 -13.98
N ILE A 52 16.43 15.13 -12.86
CA ILE A 52 16.72 14.22 -11.74
C ILE A 52 15.45 13.57 -11.17
N PRO A 53 14.37 14.30 -10.81
CA PRO A 53 13.13 13.69 -10.34
C PRO A 53 12.48 12.78 -11.39
N ALA A 54 12.52 13.15 -12.68
CA ALA A 54 11.98 12.32 -13.75
C ALA A 54 12.70 10.96 -13.84
N LEU A 55 14.04 10.95 -13.70
CA LEU A 55 14.83 9.71 -13.69
C LEU A 55 14.55 8.85 -12.45
N ILE A 56 14.40 9.47 -11.27
CA ILE A 56 14.03 8.74 -10.04
C ILE A 56 12.68 8.04 -10.23
N LEU A 57 11.69 8.73 -10.79
CA LEU A 57 10.37 8.15 -11.07
C LEU A 57 10.45 6.99 -12.06
N LEU A 58 11.27 7.11 -13.11
CA LEU A 58 11.46 6.04 -14.09
C LEU A 58 12.03 4.76 -13.43
N VAL A 59 13.02 4.91 -12.55
CA VAL A 59 13.61 3.78 -11.81
C VAL A 59 12.58 3.10 -10.91
N VAL A 60 11.71 3.87 -10.25
CA VAL A 60 10.65 3.32 -9.39
C VAL A 60 9.51 2.66 -10.20
N ALA A 61 9.24 3.17 -11.41
CA ALA A 61 8.15 2.68 -12.24
C ALA A 61 8.39 1.26 -12.78
N ILE A 62 9.62 0.92 -13.15
CA ILE A 62 9.96 -0.41 -13.72
C ILE A 62 9.54 -1.58 -12.79
N PRO A 63 10.00 -1.65 -11.53
CA PRO A 63 9.56 -2.69 -10.60
C PRO A 63 8.08 -2.57 -10.22
N SER A 64 7.50 -1.35 -10.21
CA SER A 64 6.05 -1.16 -10.00
C SER A 64 5.24 -1.90 -11.05
N PHE A 65 5.59 -1.75 -12.32
CA PHE A 65 4.89 -2.41 -13.41
C PHE A 65 5.11 -3.92 -13.39
N ALA A 66 6.33 -4.38 -13.12
CA ALA A 66 6.61 -5.81 -12.99
C ALA A 66 5.76 -6.45 -11.87
N LEU A 67 5.64 -5.77 -10.72
CA LEU A 67 4.79 -6.22 -9.62
C LEU A 67 3.31 -6.25 -10.04
N LEU A 68 2.83 -5.19 -10.67
CA LEU A 68 1.43 -5.10 -11.13
C LEU A 68 1.08 -6.27 -12.05
N TYR A 69 1.93 -6.58 -13.03
CA TYR A 69 1.70 -7.70 -13.93
C TYR A 69 1.77 -9.05 -13.22
N SER A 70 2.70 -9.22 -12.27
CA SER A 70 2.77 -10.46 -11.48
C SER A 70 1.54 -10.68 -10.57
N MET A 71 0.85 -9.60 -10.18
CA MET A 71 -0.40 -9.69 -9.41
C MET A 71 -1.60 -10.08 -10.26
N ASP A 72 -1.55 -9.82 -11.57
CA ASP A 72 -2.62 -10.11 -12.52
C ASP A 72 -2.50 -11.53 -13.12
N GLU A 73 -1.39 -12.23 -12.85
CA GLU A 73 -1.24 -13.63 -13.24
C GLU A 73 -2.20 -14.52 -12.42
N VAL A 74 -3.28 -14.94 -13.07
CA VAL A 74 -4.22 -15.92 -12.51
C VAL A 74 -3.60 -17.31 -12.62
N ILE A 75 -3.24 -17.88 -11.47
CA ILE A 75 -2.83 -19.27 -11.33
C ILE A 75 -4.09 -20.11 -11.13
N ASP A 76 -4.13 -21.33 -11.67
CA ASP A 76 -5.24 -22.26 -11.45
C ASP A 76 -5.46 -22.48 -9.93
N PRO A 77 -6.61 -22.06 -9.37
CA PRO A 77 -6.88 -22.18 -7.94
C PRO A 77 -7.26 -23.62 -7.58
N ILE A 78 -6.96 -24.02 -6.34
CA ILE A 78 -7.35 -25.32 -5.78
C ILE A 78 -8.79 -25.26 -5.24
N ILE A 79 -9.22 -24.10 -4.76
CA ILE A 79 -10.58 -23.84 -4.26
C ILE A 79 -11.00 -22.45 -4.70
N THR A 80 -12.27 -22.30 -5.09
CA THR A 80 -12.92 -21.03 -5.41
C THR A 80 -13.88 -20.64 -4.29
N VAL A 81 -13.72 -19.44 -3.73
CA VAL A 81 -14.63 -18.87 -2.74
C VAL A 81 -15.29 -17.63 -3.31
N LYS A 82 -16.61 -17.68 -3.42
CA LYS A 82 -17.40 -16.51 -3.82
C LYS A 82 -17.78 -15.70 -2.59
N VAL A 83 -17.41 -14.42 -2.61
CA VAL A 83 -17.67 -13.47 -1.52
C VAL A 83 -18.75 -12.49 -1.96
N ILE A 84 -19.84 -12.41 -1.20
CA ILE A 84 -20.96 -11.51 -1.46
C ILE A 84 -21.00 -10.47 -0.35
N GLY A 85 -20.75 -9.21 -0.71
CA GLY A 85 -20.89 -8.08 0.21
C GLY A 85 -22.35 -7.62 0.28
N SER A 86 -22.95 -7.72 1.46
CA SER A 86 -24.31 -7.27 1.76
C SER A 86 -24.27 -6.12 2.75
N GLN A 87 -25.35 -5.34 2.86
CA GLN A 87 -25.32 -4.20 3.77
C GLN A 87 -25.24 -4.66 5.24
N TRP A 88 -24.02 -4.44 5.76
CA TRP A 88 -23.39 -4.69 7.07
C TRP A 88 -22.93 -6.12 7.39
N TYR A 89 -22.82 -7.00 6.42
CA TYR A 89 -22.25 -8.34 6.62
C TYR A 89 -21.74 -8.94 5.31
N TRP A 90 -21.03 -10.06 5.41
CA TRP A 90 -20.50 -10.79 4.25
C TRP A 90 -21.10 -12.18 4.20
N SER A 91 -21.41 -12.67 3.00
CA SER A 91 -21.78 -14.07 2.77
C SER A 91 -20.70 -14.75 1.94
N TYR A 92 -20.38 -15.99 2.29
CA TYR A 92 -19.36 -16.80 1.63
C TYR A 92 -19.99 -18.06 1.05
N GLU A 93 -19.62 -18.38 -0.19
CA GLU A 93 -20.08 -19.56 -0.92
C GLU A 93 -18.86 -20.34 -1.44
N TYR A 94 -18.72 -21.58 -0.99
CA TYR A 94 -17.74 -22.54 -1.52
C TYR A 94 -18.45 -23.33 -2.61
N SER A 95 -18.23 -22.94 -3.86
CA SER A 95 -18.93 -23.48 -5.03
C SER A 95 -18.29 -24.73 -5.62
N ASP A 96 -17.05 -25.01 -5.26
CA ASP A 96 -16.33 -26.16 -5.81
C ASP A 96 -16.87 -27.46 -5.20
N ASN A 97 -16.96 -28.50 -6.02
CA ASN A 97 -17.46 -29.82 -5.62
C ASN A 97 -16.60 -30.40 -4.50
N LEU A 98 -16.97 -30.11 -3.26
CA LEU A 98 -16.50 -30.86 -2.11
C LEU A 98 -16.96 -32.30 -2.37
N GLU A 99 -16.03 -33.25 -2.47
CA GLU A 99 -16.33 -34.69 -2.67
C GLU A 99 -17.31 -35.26 -1.62
N PHE A 100 -17.62 -34.48 -0.58
CA PHE A 100 -18.40 -34.82 0.60
C PHE A 100 -19.82 -34.22 0.61
N SER A 101 -20.22 -33.35 -0.32
CA SER A 101 -21.58 -32.79 -0.38
C SER A 101 -21.99 -32.33 -1.79
N ASP A 102 -23.21 -32.69 -2.21
CA ASP A 102 -23.80 -32.26 -3.48
C ASP A 102 -24.27 -30.78 -3.47
N GLU A 103 -24.28 -30.14 -2.30
CA GLU A 103 -24.67 -28.73 -2.13
C GLU A 103 -23.46 -27.84 -1.79
N PRO A 104 -23.40 -26.61 -2.31
CA PRO A 104 -22.36 -25.65 -1.97
C PRO A 104 -22.49 -25.23 -0.49
N LEU A 105 -21.36 -25.12 0.21
CA LEU A 105 -21.34 -24.60 1.58
C LEU A 105 -21.54 -23.09 1.54
N ILE A 106 -22.63 -22.60 2.14
CA ILE A 106 -22.98 -21.18 2.20
C ILE A 106 -23.18 -20.75 3.65
N PHE A 107 -22.57 -19.64 4.05
CA PHE A 107 -22.82 -19.02 5.36
C PHE A 107 -22.66 -17.51 5.34
N ASP A 108 -23.29 -16.85 6.32
CA ASP A 108 -23.15 -15.43 6.59
C ASP A 108 -22.15 -15.17 7.73
N SER A 109 -21.44 -14.06 7.65
CA SER A 109 -20.42 -13.63 8.60
C SER A 109 -20.76 -12.22 9.09
N TYR A 110 -21.11 -12.13 10.37
CA TYR A 110 -21.45 -10.90 11.08
C TYR A 110 -20.37 -10.53 12.09
N MET A 111 -20.25 -9.24 12.35
CA MET A 111 -19.39 -8.72 13.41
C MET A 111 -19.96 -9.08 14.78
N VAL A 112 -19.12 -9.63 15.65
CA VAL A 112 -19.50 -9.94 17.04
C VAL A 112 -19.69 -8.64 17.83
N GLN A 113 -20.77 -8.54 18.59
CA GLN A 113 -21.06 -7.36 19.42
C GLN A 113 -20.11 -7.29 20.61
N GLU A 114 -19.85 -6.07 21.13
CA GLU A 114 -18.89 -5.88 22.23
C GLU A 114 -19.25 -6.70 23.49
N ASP A 115 -20.53 -6.92 23.75
CA ASP A 115 -21.03 -7.70 24.89
C ASP A 115 -20.80 -9.22 24.73
N ASP A 116 -20.67 -9.70 23.49
CA ASP A 116 -20.48 -11.12 23.15
C ASP A 116 -19.01 -11.48 22.92
N LEU A 117 -18.09 -10.51 23.05
CA LEU A 117 -16.65 -10.75 22.86
C LEU A 117 -16.04 -11.52 24.05
N GLU A 118 -15.26 -12.54 23.72
CA GLU A 118 -14.47 -13.27 24.70
C GLU A 118 -13.15 -12.54 25.02
N ILE A 119 -12.59 -12.82 26.20
CA ILE A 119 -11.31 -12.24 26.64
C ILE A 119 -10.21 -12.63 25.64
N GLY A 120 -9.65 -11.62 24.97
CA GLY A 120 -8.58 -11.77 23.98
C GLY A 120 -9.01 -11.58 22.52
N GLN A 121 -10.31 -11.47 22.25
CA GLN A 121 -10.83 -11.15 20.92
C GLN A 121 -10.68 -9.68 20.56
N LEU A 122 -10.63 -9.39 19.25
CA LEU A 122 -10.41 -8.05 18.72
C LEU A 122 -11.74 -7.33 18.43
N ARG A 123 -11.91 -6.18 19.06
CA ARG A 123 -13.05 -5.28 18.81
C ARG A 123 -13.10 -4.84 17.35
N VAL A 124 -14.29 -4.89 16.74
CA VAL A 124 -14.56 -4.48 15.34
C VAL A 124 -13.90 -5.37 14.27
N LEU A 125 -13.20 -6.43 14.66
CA LEU A 125 -12.53 -7.35 13.73
C LEU A 125 -13.01 -8.79 13.88
N GLU A 126 -13.54 -9.15 15.06
CA GLU A 126 -14.06 -10.48 15.31
C GLU A 126 -15.40 -10.72 14.62
N VAL A 127 -15.56 -11.93 14.09
CA VAL A 127 -16.77 -12.37 13.37
C VAL A 127 -17.27 -13.69 13.93
N ASP A 128 -18.56 -13.94 13.80
CA ASP A 128 -19.20 -15.18 14.26
C ASP A 128 -18.74 -16.41 13.45
N ASN A 129 -18.78 -16.32 12.12
CA ASN A 129 -18.38 -17.36 11.19
C ASN A 129 -17.16 -16.89 10.39
N ARG A 130 -16.02 -17.55 10.62
CA ARG A 130 -14.75 -17.24 9.95
C ARG A 130 -14.61 -18.03 8.66
N VAL A 131 -14.05 -17.38 7.64
CA VAL A 131 -13.62 -18.05 6.40
C VAL A 131 -12.43 -18.95 6.71
N VAL A 132 -12.49 -20.21 6.27
CA VAL A 132 -11.43 -21.20 6.47
C VAL A 132 -10.88 -21.62 5.12
N VAL A 133 -9.56 -21.56 4.98
CA VAL A 133 -8.86 -21.84 3.74
C VAL A 133 -7.60 -22.68 3.98
N PRO A 134 -7.19 -23.54 3.04
CA PRO A 134 -5.96 -24.31 3.14
C PRO A 134 -4.72 -23.40 3.06
N THR A 135 -3.71 -23.70 3.86
CA THR A 135 -2.42 -22.99 3.82
C THR A 135 -1.56 -23.49 2.66
N ASN A 136 -0.76 -22.62 2.05
CA ASN A 136 0.18 -22.94 0.96
C ASN A 136 -0.48 -23.41 -0.35
N SER A 137 -1.71 -22.96 -0.62
CA SER A 137 -2.47 -23.29 -1.82
C SER A 137 -2.91 -22.00 -2.52
N HIS A 138 -3.06 -22.07 -3.85
CA HIS A 138 -3.68 -21.01 -4.63
C HIS A 138 -5.21 -21.08 -4.49
N ILE A 139 -5.84 -19.93 -4.26
CA ILE A 139 -7.27 -19.72 -3.98
C ILE A 139 -7.71 -18.49 -4.77
#